data_AF-A0A954MZG7-F1
#
_entry.id   AF-A0A954MZG7-F1
#
_cell.length_a   1.000
_cell.length_b   1.000
_cell.length_c   1.000
_cell.angle_alpha   90.00
_cell.angle_beta   90.00
_cell.angle_gamma   90.00
#
_symmetry.space_group_name_H-M   'P 1'
#
loop_
_entity.id
_entity.type
_entity.pdbx_description
1 polymer ?
#
loop_
_entity_poly.entity_id
_entity_poly.type
_entity_poly.pdbx_seq_one_letter_code
_entity_poly.pdbx_strand_id
1 'polypeptide(L)'
;GGGTHRCLVFGLPGNPVSSMVCADLFVRPALRRLQGIDPAILPPIMARLSHPYLMQGDRPTYHPARLVFEESEVRVEIVDWIGSSDLRSTVSANGTVFLPAGERQYQAGELLPFHSWEGSRLP
;
A
#
# COMPACT_ATOMS: atom_id res chain seq x y z
N GLY A 1 -8.27 37.56 -21.98
CA GLY A 1 -6.88 37.05 -21.95
C GLY A 1 -6.94 35.58 -21.58
N GLY A 2 -6.43 34.70 -22.44
CA GLY A 2 -6.55 33.24 -22.29
C GLY A 2 -5.80 32.75 -21.06
N GLY A 3 -6.54 32.23 -20.07
CA GLY A 3 -5.94 31.53 -18.95
C GLY A 3 -5.32 30.22 -19.44
N THR A 4 -4.05 30.01 -19.16
CA THR A 4 -3.42 28.69 -19.32
C THR A 4 -4.17 27.67 -18.46
N HIS A 5 -4.92 26.78 -19.09
CA HIS A 5 -5.53 25.63 -18.41
C HIS A 5 -4.40 24.75 -17.89
N ARG A 6 -4.27 24.65 -16.56
CA ARG A 6 -3.31 23.75 -15.92
C ARG A 6 -3.96 22.38 -15.77
N CYS A 7 -3.34 21.37 -16.35
CA CYS A 7 -3.77 19.97 -16.27
C CYS A 7 -2.62 19.13 -15.70
N LEU A 8 -2.90 18.30 -14.69
CA LEU A 8 -1.94 17.32 -14.18
C LEU A 8 -2.06 16.04 -15.00
N VAL A 9 -0.92 15.48 -15.40
CA VAL A 9 -0.85 14.24 -16.18
C VAL A 9 -0.05 13.20 -15.40
N PHE A 10 -0.63 12.00 -15.23
CA PHE A 10 0.01 10.86 -14.57
C PHE A 10 0.21 9.73 -15.57
N GLY A 11 1.46 9.40 -15.88
CA GLY A 11 1.81 8.22 -16.66
C GLY A 11 1.98 7.01 -15.73
N LEU A 12 0.94 6.19 -15.60
CA LEU A 12 1.01 4.98 -14.78
C LEU A 12 1.64 3.82 -15.59
N PRO A 13 2.35 2.88 -14.92
CA PRO A 13 2.84 1.67 -15.58
C PRO A 13 1.70 0.85 -16.20
N GLY A 14 1.99 0.02 -17.21
CA GLY A 14 0.97 -0.85 -17.83
C GLY A 14 0.61 -2.10 -17.02
N ASN A 15 1.40 -2.44 -16.00
CA ASN A 15 1.12 -3.57 -15.12
C ASN A 15 0.03 -3.20 -14.10
N PRO A 16 -1.08 -3.97 -13.97
CA PRO A 16 -2.21 -3.59 -13.12
C PRO A 16 -1.87 -3.34 -11.65
N VAL A 17 -1.05 -4.19 -11.02
CA VAL A 17 -0.65 -4.02 -9.63
C VAL A 17 0.20 -2.77 -9.47
N SER A 18 1.16 -2.56 -10.38
CA SER A 18 1.98 -1.35 -10.39
C SER A 18 1.14 -0.08 -10.62
N SER A 19 0.18 -0.11 -11.55
CA SER A 19 -0.72 1.04 -11.80
C SER A 19 -1.53 1.37 -10.55
N MET A 20 -2.07 0.35 -9.86
CA MET A 20 -2.86 0.52 -8.64
C MET A 20 -2.02 1.14 -7.51
N VAL A 21 -0.83 0.60 -7.25
CA VAL A 21 0.08 1.15 -6.23
C VAL A 21 0.48 2.59 -6.59
N CYS A 22 0.81 2.89 -7.85
CA CYS A 22 1.12 4.26 -8.27
C CYS A 22 -0.09 5.20 -8.16
N ALA A 23 -1.31 4.73 -8.44
CA ALA A 23 -2.52 5.52 -8.24
C ALA A 23 -2.70 5.90 -6.77
N ASP A 24 -2.45 4.95 -5.86
CA ASP A 24 -2.56 5.16 -4.42
C ASP A 24 -1.47 6.10 -3.86
N LEU A 25 -0.24 6.01 -4.36
CA LEU A 25 0.88 6.83 -3.88
C LEU A 25 0.93 8.24 -4.48
N PHE A 26 0.44 8.43 -5.71
CA PHE A 26 0.64 9.69 -6.45
C PHE A 26 -0.68 10.35 -6.87
N VAL A 27 -1.57 9.60 -7.51
CA VAL A 27 -2.81 10.15 -8.08
C VAL A 27 -3.77 10.54 -6.96
N ARG A 28 -4.03 9.65 -6.01
CA ARG A 28 -4.98 9.89 -4.91
C ARG A 28 -4.55 11.04 -4.01
N PRO A 29 -3.29 11.15 -3.56
CA PRO A 29 -2.86 12.32 -2.78
C PRO A 29 -2.96 13.63 -3.57
N ALA A 30 -2.74 13.61 -4.89
CA ALA A 30 -2.94 14.79 -5.72
C ALA A 30 -4.41 15.19 -5.81
N LEU A 31 -5.32 14.21 -6.04
CA LEU A 31 -6.75 14.46 -6.07
C LEU A 31 -7.27 15.01 -4.74
N ARG A 32 -6.85 14.43 -3.61
CA ARG A 32 -7.21 14.92 -2.27
C ARG A 32 -6.75 16.36 -2.03
N ARG A 33 -5.52 16.70 -2.42
CA ARG A 33 -5.03 18.09 -2.38
C ARG A 33 -5.87 19.03 -3.25
N LEU A 34 -6.22 18.62 -4.47
CA LEU A 34 -7.06 19.41 -5.37
C LEU A 34 -8.49 19.61 -4.83
N GLN A 35 -8.97 18.68 -4.01
CA GLN A 35 -10.25 18.77 -3.30
C GLN A 35 -10.17 19.55 -1.97
N GLY A 36 -8.98 20.03 -1.57
CA GLY A 36 -8.78 20.74 -0.31
C GLY A 36 -8.76 19.83 0.94
N ILE A 37 -8.54 18.53 0.77
CA ILE A 37 -8.46 17.56 1.87
C ILE A 37 -7.04 17.55 2.47
N ASP A 38 -6.95 17.70 3.80
CA ASP A 38 -5.71 17.68 4.57
C ASP A 38 -5.90 16.82 5.86
N PRO A 39 -5.03 15.84 6.15
CA PRO A 39 -3.88 15.40 5.34
C PRO A 39 -4.31 14.66 4.07
N ALA A 40 -3.68 15.02 2.95
CA ALA A 40 -3.95 14.36 1.67
C ALA A 40 -3.43 12.90 1.60
N ILE A 41 -2.43 12.57 2.42
CA ILE A 41 -1.92 11.21 2.62
C ILE A 41 -2.40 10.75 4.00
N LEU A 42 -3.10 9.63 4.05
CA LEU A 42 -3.53 9.09 5.34
C LEU A 42 -2.32 8.51 6.09
N PRO A 43 -2.26 8.71 7.42
CA PRO A 43 -1.25 8.05 8.22
C PRO A 43 -1.41 6.52 8.13
N PRO A 44 -0.31 5.76 8.18
CA PRO A 44 -0.40 4.30 8.20
C PRO A 44 -1.08 3.81 9.50
N ILE A 45 -1.71 2.64 9.42
CA ILE A 45 -2.23 1.91 10.57
C ILE A 45 -1.10 1.05 11.11
N MET A 46 -0.74 1.21 12.37
CA MET A 46 0.25 0.33 13.01
C MET A 46 -0.43 -0.99 13.38
N ALA A 47 0.05 -2.11 12.83
CA ALA A 47 -0.52 -3.42 13.05
C ALA A 47 0.58 -4.45 13.35
N ARG A 48 0.25 -5.48 14.13
CA ARG A 48 1.20 -6.55 14.47
C ARG A 48 1.27 -7.58 13.37
N LEU A 49 2.48 -7.92 12.95
CA LEU A 49 2.70 -8.96 11.95
C LEU A 49 2.22 -10.32 12.47
N SER A 50 1.32 -10.99 11.73
CA SER A 50 0.72 -12.26 12.18
C SER A 50 1.72 -13.41 12.26
N HIS A 51 2.65 -13.50 11.29
CA HIS A 51 3.62 -14.60 11.18
C HIS A 51 4.98 -14.05 10.75
N PRO A 52 6.10 -14.70 11.12
CA PRO A 52 7.43 -14.26 10.69
C PRO A 52 7.50 -14.18 9.16
N TYR A 53 8.20 -13.18 8.64
CA TYR A 53 8.33 -12.98 7.20
C TYR A 53 9.78 -12.66 6.86
N LEU A 54 10.31 -13.35 5.84
CA LEU A 54 11.64 -13.11 5.31
C LEU A 54 11.52 -12.22 4.07
N MET A 55 11.97 -10.97 4.18
CA MET A 55 12.15 -10.12 3.01
C MET A 55 13.51 -10.42 2.39
N GLN A 56 13.50 -10.71 1.09
CA GLN A 56 14.68 -10.84 0.25
C GLN A 56 14.41 -10.10 -1.06
N GLY A 57 15.10 -8.99 -1.29
CA GLY A 57 14.95 -8.21 -2.52
C GLY A 57 15.95 -7.08 -2.64
N ASP A 58 16.28 -6.70 -3.87
CA ASP A 58 17.19 -5.60 -4.18
C ASP A 58 16.49 -4.22 -4.16
N ARG A 59 15.16 -4.20 -3.96
CA ARG A 59 14.33 -3.00 -4.10
C ARG A 59 13.35 -2.84 -2.95
N PRO A 60 13.11 -1.60 -2.51
CA PRO A 60 12.02 -1.34 -1.59
C PRO A 60 10.69 -1.65 -2.27
N THR A 61 9.80 -2.31 -1.55
CA THR A 61 8.56 -2.86 -2.09
C THR A 61 7.38 -2.45 -1.23
N TYR A 62 6.33 -1.94 -1.88
CA TYR A 62 4.99 -1.86 -1.28
C TYR A 62 4.35 -3.23 -1.44
N HIS A 63 4.57 -4.10 -0.46
CA HIS A 63 4.18 -5.50 -0.52
C HIS A 63 2.68 -5.64 -0.21
N PRO A 64 1.89 -6.32 -1.04
CA PRO A 64 0.47 -6.57 -0.75
C PRO A 64 0.31 -7.23 0.61
N ALA A 65 -0.63 -6.71 1.39
CA ALA A 65 -0.90 -7.17 2.75
C ALA A 65 -2.39 -7.01 3.09
N ARG A 66 -2.82 -7.75 4.11
CA ARG A 66 -4.19 -7.75 4.61
C ARG A 66 -4.21 -7.36 6.08
N LEU A 67 -4.99 -6.33 6.42
CA LEU A 67 -5.38 -6.07 7.80
C LEU A 67 -6.46 -7.05 8.26
N VAL A 68 -6.26 -7.62 9.44
CA VAL A 68 -7.20 -8.49 10.15
C VAL A 68 -7.50 -7.86 11.51
N PHE A 69 -8.77 -7.70 11.82
CA PHE A 69 -9.22 -7.17 13.10
C PHE A 69 -9.66 -8.34 13.97
N GLU A 70 -8.95 -8.53 15.08
CA GLU A 70 -9.30 -9.48 16.14
C GLU A 70 -9.83 -8.72 17.35
N GLU A 71 -10.46 -9.41 18.31
CA GLU A 71 -11.15 -8.78 19.45
C GLU A 71 -10.28 -7.83 20.28
N SER A 72 -8.96 -8.07 20.32
CA SER A 72 -8.02 -7.31 21.16
C SER A 72 -6.89 -6.63 20.40
N GLU A 73 -6.74 -6.89 19.10
CA GLU A 73 -5.64 -6.33 18.32
C GLU A 73 -5.90 -6.29 16.81
N VAL A 74 -5.16 -5.42 16.13
CA VAL A 74 -5.12 -5.34 14.67
C VAL A 74 -3.85 -6.02 14.20
N ARG A 75 -4.02 -7.05 13.35
CA ARG A 75 -2.93 -7.80 12.76
C ARG A 75 -2.76 -7.49 11.28
N VAL A 76 -1.55 -7.68 10.78
CA VAL A 76 -1.23 -7.60 9.36
C VAL A 76 -0.68 -8.94 8.87
N GLU A 77 -1.29 -9.46 7.81
CA GLU A 77 -0.85 -10.64 7.08
C GLU A 77 -0.19 -10.18 5.79
N ILE A 78 1.08 -10.52 5.59
CA ILE A 78 1.76 -10.29 4.31
C ILE A 78 1.26 -11.36 3.33
N VAL A 79 0.75 -10.93 2.19
CA VAL A 79 0.24 -11.84 1.15
C VAL A 79 1.42 -12.54 0.48
N ASP A 80 1.32 -13.85 0.25
CA ASP A 80 2.28 -14.56 -0.59
C ASP A 80 2.12 -14.10 -2.05
N TRP A 81 3.08 -13.30 -2.52
CA TRP A 81 3.01 -12.57 -3.78
C TRP A 81 4.36 -12.61 -4.46
N ILE A 82 4.38 -13.07 -5.71
CA ILE A 82 5.63 -13.32 -6.45
C ILE A 82 6.05 -12.16 -7.37
N GLY A 83 5.43 -10.99 -7.21
CA GLY A 83 5.76 -9.78 -7.96
C GLY A 83 4.60 -9.20 -8.76
N SER A 84 4.83 -8.05 -9.41
CA SER A 84 3.76 -7.21 -9.96
C SER A 84 2.88 -7.87 -11.02
N SER A 85 3.33 -8.93 -11.70
CA SER A 85 2.48 -9.71 -12.61
C SER A 85 1.41 -10.53 -11.90
N ASP A 86 1.56 -10.80 -10.60
CA ASP A 86 0.64 -11.60 -9.82
C ASP A 86 -0.53 -10.76 -9.28
N LEU A 87 -1.43 -10.39 -10.19
CA LEU A 87 -2.67 -9.70 -9.83
C LEU A 87 -3.58 -10.59 -8.97
N ARG A 88 -3.57 -11.91 -9.17
CA ARG A 88 -4.47 -12.83 -8.49
C ARG A 88 -4.26 -12.81 -6.98
N SER A 89 -3.01 -12.88 -6.52
CA SER A 89 -2.71 -12.87 -5.09
C SER A 89 -3.09 -11.54 -4.44
N THR A 90 -3.05 -10.41 -5.16
CA THR A 90 -3.45 -9.11 -4.60
C THR A 90 -4.94 -9.00 -4.25
N VAL A 91 -5.80 -9.91 -4.74
CA VAL A 91 -7.23 -9.93 -4.37
C VAL A 91 -7.45 -10.19 -2.88
N SER A 92 -6.51 -10.88 -2.21
CA SER A 92 -6.58 -11.09 -0.76
C SER A 92 -6.06 -9.90 0.07
N ALA A 93 -5.42 -8.91 -0.58
CA ALA A 93 -4.88 -7.73 0.07
C ALA A 93 -5.93 -6.61 0.16
N ASN A 94 -5.84 -5.80 1.22
CA ASN A 94 -6.60 -4.55 1.37
C ASN A 94 -5.69 -3.33 1.56
N GLY A 95 -4.40 -3.51 1.27
CA GLY A 95 -3.38 -2.48 1.39
C GLY A 95 -2.00 -3.07 1.22
N THR A 96 -1.00 -2.34 1.72
CA THR A 96 0.41 -2.70 1.58
C THR A 96 1.18 -2.43 2.86
N VAL A 97 2.27 -3.17 3.05
CA VAL A 97 3.34 -2.82 3.97
C VAL A 97 4.57 -2.36 3.18
N PHE A 98 5.27 -1.35 3.67
CA PHE A 98 6.53 -0.93 3.05
C PHE A 98 7.68 -1.78 3.59
N LEU A 99 8.28 -2.57 2.70
CA LEU A 99 9.44 -3.39 3.02
C LEU A 99 10.68 -2.78 2.35
N PRO A 100 11.69 -2.30 3.10
CA PRO A 100 12.94 -1.83 2.55
C PRO A 100 13.67 -2.91 1.74
N ALA A 101 14.56 -2.48 0.84
CA ALA A 101 15.48 -3.39 0.17
C ALA A 101 16.42 -4.07 1.16
N GLY A 102 16.94 -5.23 0.77
CA GLY A 102 17.87 -6.04 1.54
C GLY A 102 17.23 -7.30 2.11
N GLU A 103 18.06 -8.08 2.81
CA GLU A 103 17.60 -9.24 3.56
C GLU A 103 17.23 -8.81 4.97
N ARG A 104 15.99 -9.10 5.39
CA ARG A 104 15.54 -8.86 6.75
C ARG A 104 14.51 -9.90 7.18
N GLN A 105 14.77 -10.52 8.32
CA GLN A 105 13.81 -11.35 9.02
C GLN A 105 12.93 -10.48 9.92
N TYR A 106 11.65 -10.43 9.62
CA TYR A 106 10.61 -9.84 10.47
C TYR A 106 10.07 -10.91 11.42
N GLN A 107 9.84 -10.52 12.68
CA GLN A 107 9.33 -11.42 13.70
C GLN A 107 7.81 -11.30 13.82
N ALA A 108 7.14 -12.41 14.17
CA ALA A 108 5.73 -12.34 14.55
C ALA A 108 5.54 -11.35 15.71
N GLY A 109 4.45 -10.59 15.68
CA GLY A 109 4.14 -9.55 16.66
C GLY A 109 4.87 -8.23 16.44
N GLU A 110 5.82 -8.14 15.50
CA GLU A 110 6.48 -6.87 15.16
C GLU A 110 5.46 -5.86 14.62
N LEU A 111 5.55 -4.61 15.08
CA LEU A 111 4.67 -3.54 14.61
C LEU A 111 5.15 -3.01 13.26
N LEU A 112 4.29 -3.12 12.24
CA LEU A 112 4.55 -2.62 10.91
C LEU A 112 3.55 -1.52 10.52
N PRO A 113 4.00 -0.49 9.79
CA PRO A 113 3.11 0.49 9.19
C PRO A 113 2.38 -0.14 8.01
N PHE A 114 1.06 -0.18 8.09
CA PHE A 114 0.17 -0.64 7.03
C PHE A 114 -0.48 0.55 6.32
N HIS A 115 -0.42 0.56 5.00
CA HIS A 115 -1.04 1.56 4.12
C HIS A 115 -2.28 0.96 3.46
N SER A 116 -3.47 1.39 3.91
CA SER A 116 -4.75 0.93 3.37
C SER A 116 -5.02 1.45 1.96
N TRP A 117 -5.57 0.58 1.12
CA TRP A 117 -6.14 0.96 -0.18
C TRP A 117 -7.57 1.49 0.03
N GLU A 118 -7.93 2.59 -0.64
CA GLU A 118 -9.27 3.18 -0.50
C GLU A 118 -10.35 2.25 -1.06
N GLY A 119 -11.51 2.19 -0.39
CA GLY A 119 -12.59 1.27 -0.76
C GLY A 119 -12.43 -0.15 -0.19
N SER A 120 -11.29 -0.48 0.42
CA SER A 120 -11.25 -1.63 1.32
C SER A 120 -12.20 -1.37 2.48
N ARG A 121 -13.26 -2.17 2.60
CA ARG A 121 -14.06 -2.18 3.82
C ARG A 121 -13.19 -2.73 4.93
N LEU A 122 -12.52 -1.83 5.64
CA LEU A 122 -12.07 -2.10 6.99
C LEU A 122 -13.37 -2.22 7.83
N PRO A 123 -13.52 -3.27 8.65
CA PRO A 123 -14.67 -3.39 9.55
C PRO A 123 -14.84 -2.17 10.46
#